data_AF-A0A4C2EGM0-F1
#
_entry.id   AF-A0A4C2EGM0-F1
#
_cell.length_a   1.000
_cell.length_b   1.000
_cell.length_c   1.000
_cell.angle_alpha   90.00
_cell.angle_beta   90.00
_cell.angle_gamma   90.00
#
_symmetry.space_group_name_H-M   'P 1'
#
loop_
_entity.id
_entity.type
_entity.pdbx_description
1 polymer ?
#
loop_
_entity_poly.entity_id
_entity_poly.type
_entity_poly.pdbx_seq_one_letter_code
_entity_poly.pdbx_strand_id
1 'polypeptide(L)'
;MSRVNRAELFEGASYLEVYTVYKSAVMASRACDGCDTNVSIAGGIANIWSQESRPTEGIVLELGDDTEHFLCYDCIDRLPDDREVTAADVAAL
;
A
#
# COMPACT_ATOMS: atom_id res chain seq x y z
N MET A 1 21.27 -2.09 -22.62
CA MET A 1 20.31 -1.58 -21.63
C MET A 1 18.94 -1.48 -22.31
N SER A 2 18.21 -2.61 -22.31
CA SER A 2 16.97 -2.76 -23.09
C SER A 2 15.80 -2.19 -22.29
N ARG A 3 15.14 -1.15 -22.83
CA ARG A 3 13.79 -0.77 -22.42
C ARG A 3 12.85 -1.82 -23.02
N VAL A 4 12.47 -2.81 -22.23
CA VAL A 4 11.48 -3.80 -22.66
C VAL A 4 10.15 -3.06 -22.85
N ASN A 5 9.66 -3.01 -24.08
CA ASN A 5 8.35 -2.46 -24.39
C ASN A 5 7.28 -3.36 -23.74
N ARG A 6 6.43 -2.78 -22.89
CA ARG A 6 5.35 -3.45 -22.12
C ARG A 6 4.22 -4.03 -23.00
N ALA A 7 4.42 -4.13 -24.31
CA ALA A 7 3.48 -4.69 -25.27
C ALA A 7 3.85 -6.13 -25.70
N GLU A 8 5.10 -6.56 -25.51
CA GLU A 8 5.58 -7.88 -25.97
C GLU A 8 5.41 -8.99 -24.92
N LEU A 9 4.83 -8.70 -23.74
CA LEU A 9 4.61 -9.67 -22.66
C LEU A 9 3.36 -10.54 -22.82
N PHE A 10 2.59 -10.38 -23.91
CA PHE A 10 1.23 -10.92 -24.00
C PHE A 10 0.96 -11.86 -25.19
N GLU A 11 1.97 -12.22 -25.99
CA GLU A 11 1.83 -13.34 -26.95
C GLU A 11 1.91 -14.68 -26.21
N GLY A 12 0.74 -15.24 -25.88
CA GLY A 12 0.62 -16.59 -25.28
C GLY A 12 0.14 -16.63 -23.82
N ALA A 13 -0.02 -15.47 -23.16
CA ALA A 13 -0.65 -15.42 -21.83
C ALA A 13 -2.15 -15.65 -21.97
N SER A 14 -2.70 -16.57 -21.17
CA SER A 14 -4.15 -16.81 -21.21
C SER A 14 -4.91 -15.61 -20.62
N TYR A 15 -6.17 -15.44 -21.02
CA TYR A 15 -7.03 -14.40 -20.45
C TYR A 15 -7.06 -14.41 -18.92
N LEU A 16 -6.95 -15.59 -18.29
CA LEU A 16 -6.91 -15.74 -16.83
C LEU A 16 -5.63 -15.17 -16.20
N GLU A 17 -4.48 -15.30 -16.87
CA GLU A 17 -3.21 -14.73 -16.38
C GLU A 17 -3.22 -13.22 -16.53
N VAL A 18 -3.67 -12.71 -17.69
CA VAL A 18 -3.81 -11.27 -17.93
C VAL A 18 -4.83 -10.65 -16.98
N TYR A 19 -5.98 -11.30 -16.78
CA TYR A 19 -7.02 -10.85 -15.86
C TYR A 19 -6.55 -10.86 -14.40
N THR A 20 -5.79 -11.88 -13.98
CA THR A 20 -5.23 -11.95 -12.63
C THR A 20 -4.25 -10.81 -12.39
N VAL A 21 -3.31 -10.57 -13.30
CA VAL A 21 -2.34 -9.47 -13.20
C VAL A 21 -3.04 -8.11 -13.17
N TYR A 22 -4.04 -7.90 -14.04
CA TYR A 22 -4.81 -6.66 -14.07
C TYR A 22 -5.65 -6.46 -12.81
N LYS A 23 -6.34 -7.50 -12.34
CA LYS A 23 -7.18 -7.44 -11.12
C LYS A 23 -6.34 -7.15 -9.88
N SER A 24 -5.12 -7.68 -9.80
CA SER A 24 -4.15 -7.32 -8.75
C SER A 24 -3.64 -5.88 -8.87
N ALA A 25 -3.58 -5.30 -10.07
CA ALA A 25 -3.19 -3.90 -10.28
C ALA A 25 -4.34 -2.90 -10.03
N VAL A 26 -5.60 -3.35 -10.01
CA VAL A 26 -6.78 -2.55 -9.64
C VAL A 26 -7.01 -2.54 -8.11
N MET A 27 -6.11 -3.11 -7.32
CA MET A 27 -6.17 -3.01 -5.87
C MET A 27 -5.84 -1.58 -5.43
N ALA A 28 -6.63 -1.06 -4.49
CA ALA A 28 -6.38 0.25 -3.90
C ALA A 28 -5.07 0.21 -3.10
N SER A 29 -4.09 0.98 -3.55
CA SER A 29 -2.82 1.19 -2.87
C SER A 29 -2.64 2.69 -2.62
N ARG A 30 -1.96 3.02 -1.53
CA ARG A 30 -1.58 4.39 -1.16
C ARG A 30 -0.15 4.39 -0.66
N ALA A 31 0.57 5.47 -0.95
CA ALA A 31 1.91 5.72 -0.43
C ALA A 31 1.86 5.95 1.09
N CYS A 32 2.75 5.26 1.81
CA CYS A 32 3.00 5.49 3.23
C CYS A 32 3.64 6.88 3.42
N ASP A 33 3.13 7.66 4.36
CA ASP A 33 3.62 9.03 4.61
C ASP A 33 5.03 9.04 5.24
N GLY A 34 5.51 7.92 5.79
CA GLY A 34 6.86 7.78 6.35
C GLY A 34 7.91 7.30 5.35
N CYS A 35 7.62 6.27 4.55
CA CYS A 35 8.62 5.64 3.65
C CYS A 35 8.31 5.78 2.16
N ASP A 36 7.24 6.49 1.78
CA ASP A 36 6.75 6.71 0.41
C ASP A 36 6.39 5.43 -0.37
N THR A 37 6.46 4.26 0.27
CA THR A 37 6.17 2.98 -0.37
C THR A 37 4.67 2.79 -0.54
N ASN A 38 4.25 2.40 -1.74
CA ASN A 38 2.85 2.06 -2.01
C ASN A 38 2.49 0.74 -1.34
N VAL A 39 1.57 0.78 -0.37
CA VAL A 39 1.10 -0.41 0.37
C VAL A 39 -0.38 -0.65 0.12
N SER A 40 -0.79 -1.91 0.25
CA SER A 40 -2.17 -2.32 0.00
C SER A 40 -3.10 -1.78 1.09
N ILE A 41 -4.11 -1.00 0.70
CA ILE A 41 -5.18 -0.59 1.61
C ILE A 41 -6.32 -1.60 1.47
N ALA A 42 -6.52 -2.44 2.47
CA ALA A 42 -7.77 -3.22 2.53
C ALA A 42 -8.91 -2.26 2.92
N GLY A 43 -9.64 -1.77 1.93
CA GLY A 43 -10.67 -0.75 2.19
C GLY A 43 -11.59 -0.40 1.03
N GLY A 44 -11.55 -1.13 -0.08
CA GLY A 44 -12.53 -0.95 -1.15
C GLY A 44 -13.78 -1.81 -0.90
N ILE A 45 -14.97 -1.31 -1.27
CA ILE A 45 -16.23 -2.11 -1.31
C ILE A 45 -16.03 -3.40 -2.11
N ALA A 46 -15.07 -3.44 -3.05
CA ALA A 46 -14.65 -4.64 -3.77
C ALA A 46 -14.09 -5.77 -2.87
N ASN A 47 -13.45 -5.45 -1.74
CA ASN A 47 -12.85 -6.44 -0.82
C ASN A 47 -13.92 -7.18 0.01
N ILE A 48 -15.04 -6.53 0.29
CA ILE A 48 -16.15 -7.12 1.07
C ILE A 48 -16.84 -8.26 0.28
N TRP A 49 -16.94 -8.12 -1.04
CA TRP A 49 -17.65 -9.09 -1.90
C TRP A 49 -16.74 -10.14 -2.55
N SER A 50 -15.42 -9.93 -2.58
CA SER A 50 -14.48 -10.81 -3.30
C SER A 50 -13.79 -11.86 -2.45
N GLN A 51 -13.95 -11.86 -1.11
CA GLN A 51 -13.32 -12.82 -0.18
C GLN A 51 -11.77 -12.90 -0.33
N GLU A 52 -11.13 -11.90 -0.93
CA GLU A 52 -9.68 -11.84 -1.02
C GLU A 52 -9.10 -11.47 0.35
N SER A 53 -8.60 -12.48 1.07
CA SER A 53 -8.04 -12.38 2.43
C SER A 53 -6.62 -11.79 2.46
N ARG A 54 -6.32 -10.78 1.63
CA ARG A 54 -5.02 -10.11 1.76
C ARG A 54 -5.05 -9.18 2.98
N PRO A 55 -4.07 -9.29 3.89
CA PRO A 55 -4.02 -8.42 5.05
C PRO A 55 -3.84 -6.98 4.58
N THR A 56 -4.51 -6.04 5.26
CA THR A 56 -4.19 -4.62 5.17
C THR A 56 -2.71 -4.44 5.49
N GLU A 57 -2.00 -3.58 4.77
CA GLU A 57 -0.56 -3.35 5.00
C GLU A 57 -0.27 -1.98 5.65
N GLY A 58 -1.31 -1.18 5.93
CA GLY A 58 -1.20 0.10 6.62
C GLY A 58 -2.54 0.64 7.14
N ILE A 59 -2.49 1.64 8.02
CA ILE A 59 -3.66 2.26 8.64
C ILE A 59 -3.46 3.78 8.77
N VAL A 60 -4.56 4.53 8.82
CA VAL A 60 -4.53 5.96 9.16
C VAL A 60 -4.48 6.09 10.68
N LEU A 61 -3.49 6.81 11.18
CA LEU A 61 -3.31 7.14 12.59
C LEU A 61 -3.47 8.65 12.79
N GLU A 62 -4.16 9.02 13.86
CA GLU A 62 -4.14 10.38 14.41
C GLU A 62 -2.98 10.47 15.40
N LEU A 63 -2.13 11.49 15.24
CA LEU A 63 -0.91 11.70 16.03
C LEU A 63 -1.14 12.74 17.14
N GLY A 64 -0.17 12.88 18.06
CA GLY A 64 -0.26 13.78 19.23
C GLY A 64 -0.25 15.28 18.90
N ASP A 65 -0.04 15.64 17.63
CA ASP A 65 -0.17 17.00 17.09
C ASP A 65 -1.46 17.21 16.29
N ASP A 66 -2.47 16.36 16.50
CA ASP A 66 -3.77 16.36 15.81
C ASP A 66 -3.66 16.12 14.28
N THR A 67 -2.53 15.59 13.81
CA THR A 67 -2.32 15.28 12.39
C THR A 67 -2.71 13.84 12.06
N GLU A 68 -3.32 13.63 10.89
CA GLU A 68 -3.66 12.30 10.38
C GLU A 68 -2.64 11.85 9.34
N HIS A 69 -2.03 10.68 9.56
CA HIS A 69 -1.03 10.08 8.67
C HIS A 69 -1.35 8.63 8.34
N PHE A 70 -1.15 8.25 7.07
CA PHE A 70 -1.26 6.86 6.63
C PHE A 70 0.10 6.18 6.67
N LEU A 71 0.26 5.19 7.57
CA LEU A 71 1.53 4.50 7.78
C LEU A 71 1.39 2.99 7.57
N CYS A 72 2.42 2.38 6.98
CA CYS A 72 2.55 0.92 6.95
C CYS A 72 2.96 0.38 8.32
N TYR A 73 2.68 -0.89 8.59
CA TYR A 73 3.02 -1.51 9.88
C TYR A 73 4.52 -1.44 10.21
N ASP A 74 5.39 -1.58 9.20
CA ASP A 74 6.84 -1.45 9.40
C ASP A 74 7.26 -0.04 9.86
N CYS A 75 6.56 1.01 9.40
CA CYS A 75 6.84 2.38 9.85
C CYS A 75 6.30 2.62 11.25
N ILE A 76 5.14 2.05 11.58
CA ILE A 76 4.55 2.13 12.91
C ILE A 76 5.47 1.51 13.95
N ASP A 77 6.06 0.34 13.65
CA ASP A 77 7.01 -0.34 14.54
C ASP A 77 8.34 0.43 14.74
N ARG A 78 8.62 1.43 13.91
CA ARG A 78 9.81 2.30 14.00
C ARG A 78 9.55 3.60 14.74
N LEU A 79 8.30 3.95 15.04
CA LEU A 79 7.96 5.17 15.75
C LEU A 79 8.44 5.11 17.20
N PRO A 80 8.75 6.26 17.82
CA PRO A 80 9.08 6.30 19.24
C PRO A 80 7.89 5.84 20.09
N ASP A 81 8.14 4.96 21.05
CA ASP A 81 7.16 4.42 21.99
C ASP A 81 7.26 5.04 23.40
N ASP A 82 8.28 5.86 23.63
CA ASP A 82 8.62 6.51 24.90
C ASP A 82 8.01 7.91 25.06
N ARG A 83 7.38 8.43 24.00
CA ARG A 83 6.72 9.74 23.98
C ARG A 83 5.59 9.78 22.95
N GLU A 84 4.82 10.86 22.97
CA GLU A 84 3.84 11.12 21.90
C GLU A 84 4.53 11.34 20.55
N VAL A 85 3.99 10.65 19.55
CA VAL A 85 4.41 10.71 18.15
C VAL A 85 3.76 11.93 17.49
N THR A 86 4.51 12.62 16.65
CA THR A 86 4.07 13.80 15.88
C THR A 86 4.40 13.64 14.40
N ALA A 87 3.89 14.54 13.55
CA ALA A 87 4.20 14.56 12.12
C ALA A 87 5.72 14.68 11.84
N ALA A 88 6.47 15.32 12.74
CA ALA A 88 7.93 15.43 12.62
C ALA A 88 8.63 14.07 12.75
N ASP A 89 8.06 13.15 13.53
CA ASP A 89 8.60 11.80 13.70
C ASP A 89 8.36 10.94 12.46
N VAL A 90 7.18 11.10 11.85
CA VAL A 90 6.88 10.47 10.56
C VAL A 90 7.82 10.95 9.47
N ALA A 91 8.09 12.26 9.40
CA ALA A 91 9.00 12.85 8.42
C ALA A 91 10.47 12.44 8.60
N ALA A 92 10.83 11.85 9.75
CA ALA A 92 12.18 11.41 10.07
C ALA A 92 12.45 9.91 9.77
N LEU A 93 11.44 9.16 9.32
CA LEU A 93 11.52 7.73 9.01
C LEU A 93 12.26 7.40 7.70
#